data_AF-A0A521TID7-F1
#
_entry.id   AF-A0A521TID7-F1
#
_cell.length_a   1.000
_cell.length_b   1.000
_cell.length_c   1.000
_cell.angle_alpha   90.00
_cell.angle_beta   90.00
_cell.angle_gamma   90.00
#
_symmetry.space_group_name_H-M   'P 1'
#
loop_
_entity.id
_entity.type
_entity.pdbx_description
1 polymer ?
#
loop_
_entity_poly.entity_id
_entity_poly.type
_entity_poly.pdbx_seq_one_letter_code
_entity_poly.pdbx_strand_id
1 'polypeptide(L)'
;MVRKLLQSTTVKKFIPARKAKSRKGDNGTVLVIGGSYIYHGAPIFSSIAALRCGVDLVYTSVPKINVTPTRALSPNLIVIPLVDQKLTRGAVNKLLGALPHKLDSATIGMGLAVQERGSLLLLIKSLLDRDVRLSLDASALVPDVLPLLPDKNVVVTPHAGEFKRLFGTMPPDSKKDRIALVEKHAKDNGITVLLKGATDIISDGTTTYLNEKKTPAMTVGGTGDVLSGLVAGMLAKNRNALESAAAATFINGLAGKATQKKFGLHMTSMDLLDELPNAMKPFDRIV
;
A
#
# COMPACT_ATOMS: atom_id res chain seq x y z
N MET A 1 -7.73 -12.29 -21.43
CA MET A 1 -7.31 -12.05 -20.04
C MET A 1 -6.61 -13.29 -19.51
N VAL A 2 -5.45 -13.12 -18.87
CA VAL A 2 -4.68 -14.25 -18.32
C VAL A 2 -4.87 -14.30 -16.81
N ARG A 3 -5.39 -15.42 -16.29
CA ARG A 3 -5.62 -15.62 -14.85
C ARG A 3 -4.60 -16.59 -14.27
N LYS A 4 -3.98 -16.22 -13.14
CA LYS A 4 -2.93 -17.01 -12.49
C LYS A 4 -3.13 -17.03 -10.98
N LEU A 5 -2.99 -18.21 -10.36
CA LEU A 5 -2.80 -18.30 -8.91
C LEU A 5 -1.39 -17.82 -8.56
N LEU A 6 -1.24 -17.04 -7.49
CA LEU A 6 0.08 -16.63 -7.03
C LEU A 6 0.85 -17.81 -6.45
N GLN A 7 2.09 -17.93 -6.90
CA GLN A 7 3.04 -18.94 -6.48
C GLN A 7 4.37 -18.28 -6.13
N SER A 8 5.11 -18.90 -5.21
CA SER A 8 6.42 -18.40 -4.77
C SER A 8 7.40 -18.19 -5.93
N THR A 9 7.41 -19.10 -6.92
CA THR A 9 8.27 -19.01 -8.13
C THR A 9 7.96 -17.76 -8.97
N THR A 10 6.70 -17.38 -9.10
CA THR A 10 6.27 -16.16 -9.79
C THR A 10 6.69 -14.92 -8.99
N VAL A 11 6.40 -14.89 -7.69
CA VAL A 11 6.69 -13.75 -6.81
C VAL A 11 8.20 -13.49 -6.69
N LYS A 12 9.03 -14.53 -6.72
CA LYS A 12 10.49 -14.39 -6.74
C LYS A 12 11.02 -13.58 -7.93
N LYS A 13 10.28 -13.55 -9.05
CA LYS A 13 10.64 -12.74 -10.23
C LYS A 13 10.25 -11.26 -10.04
N PHE A 14 9.20 -10.99 -9.28
CA PHE A 14 8.67 -9.64 -9.04
C PHE A 14 9.45 -8.85 -7.99
N ILE A 15 10.16 -9.54 -7.10
CA ILE A 15 10.98 -8.92 -6.07
C ILE A 15 12.36 -8.59 -6.67
N PRO A 16 12.72 -7.30 -6.78
CA PRO A 16 14.01 -6.89 -7.34
C PRO A 16 15.18 -7.35 -6.47
N ALA A 17 16.30 -7.70 -7.11
CA ALA A 17 17.54 -8.02 -6.41
C ALA A 17 18.21 -6.75 -5.86
N ARG A 18 18.88 -6.87 -4.71
CA ARG A 18 19.67 -5.80 -4.12
C ARG A 18 21.08 -5.82 -4.69
N LYS A 19 21.59 -4.67 -5.14
CA LYS A 19 22.97 -4.57 -5.64
C LYS A 19 23.95 -4.61 -4.47
N ALA A 20 25.02 -5.39 -4.55
CA ALA A 20 26.04 -5.47 -3.51
C ALA A 20 26.70 -4.11 -3.21
N LYS A 21 26.77 -3.22 -4.21
CA LYS A 21 27.31 -1.86 -4.12
C LYS A 21 26.24 -0.77 -3.90
N SER A 22 24.99 -1.15 -3.58
CA SER A 22 23.90 -0.19 -3.36
C SER A 22 24.21 0.78 -2.22
N ARG A 23 23.81 2.04 -2.36
CA ARG A 23 23.90 3.06 -1.31
C ARG A 23 22.51 3.40 -0.78
N LYS A 24 22.47 4.08 0.37
CA LYS A 24 21.23 4.60 0.94
C LYS A 24 20.47 5.45 -0.09
N GLY A 25 19.23 5.06 -0.36
CA GLY A 25 18.36 5.70 -1.34
C GLY A 25 18.27 4.93 -2.66
N ASP A 26 19.10 3.91 -2.89
CA ASP A 26 19.01 3.06 -4.08
C ASP A 26 17.94 1.98 -3.97
N ASN A 27 17.59 1.56 -2.75
CA ASN A 27 16.59 0.50 -2.51
C ASN A 27 15.20 1.04 -2.20
N GLY A 28 14.94 2.30 -2.57
CA GLY A 28 13.61 2.91 -2.50
C GLY A 28 13.44 3.91 -1.35
N THR A 29 12.76 5.00 -1.67
CA THR A 29 12.30 6.03 -0.74
C THR A 29 10.78 6.12 -0.78
N VAL A 30 10.12 5.86 0.34
CA VAL A 30 8.65 5.78 0.43
C VAL A 30 8.10 6.94 1.24
N LEU A 31 6.96 7.48 0.83
CA LEU A 31 6.14 8.42 1.59
C LEU A 31 4.84 7.75 2.06
N VAL A 32 4.50 7.90 3.32
CA VAL A 32 3.21 7.44 3.89
C VAL A 32 2.44 8.67 4.35
N ILE A 33 1.25 8.94 3.81
CA ILE A 33 0.42 10.09 4.22
C ILE A 33 -0.90 9.61 4.81
N GLY A 34 -0.99 9.65 6.14
CA GLY A 34 -2.14 9.10 6.84
C GLY A 34 -2.34 9.66 8.23
N GLY A 35 -3.23 8.99 8.96
CA GLY A 35 -3.51 9.29 10.35
C GLY A 35 -4.48 10.44 10.55
N SER A 36 -5.12 10.40 11.72
CA SER A 36 -6.04 11.41 12.24
C SER A 36 -5.96 11.37 13.77
N TYR A 37 -6.78 12.18 14.43
CA TYR A 37 -6.92 12.14 15.88
C TYR A 37 -7.25 10.73 16.39
N ILE A 38 -8.16 10.03 15.70
CA ILE A 38 -8.62 8.69 16.09
C ILE A 38 -7.70 7.61 15.54
N TYR A 39 -7.42 7.64 14.22
CA TYR A 39 -6.71 6.58 13.51
C TYR A 39 -5.20 6.82 13.41
N HIS A 40 -4.56 7.16 14.53
CA HIS A 40 -3.14 7.51 14.57
C HIS A 40 -2.20 6.35 14.25
N GLY A 41 -2.56 5.11 14.58
CA GLY A 41 -1.74 3.91 14.36
C GLY A 41 -1.67 3.42 12.91
N ALA A 42 -2.67 3.72 12.09
CA ALA A 42 -2.77 3.25 10.70
C ALA A 42 -1.54 3.61 9.83
N PRO A 43 -1.10 4.89 9.74
CA PRO A 43 0.11 5.24 8.97
C PRO A 43 1.39 4.63 9.55
N ILE A 44 1.41 4.31 10.85
CA ILE A 44 2.56 3.69 11.50
C ILE A 44 2.73 2.26 11.00
N PHE A 45 1.64 1.46 10.97
CA PHE A 45 1.66 0.11 10.42
C PHE A 45 2.17 0.11 8.98
N SER A 46 1.65 1.00 8.12
CA SER A 46 2.13 1.11 6.74
C SER A 46 3.60 1.51 6.66
N SER A 47 4.05 2.44 7.51
CA SER A 47 5.43 2.92 7.49
C SER A 47 6.44 1.83 7.90
N ILE A 48 6.13 1.08 8.97
CA ILE A 48 6.97 -0.03 9.40
C ILE A 48 6.93 -1.16 8.38
N ALA A 49 5.76 -1.48 7.81
CA ALA A 49 5.65 -2.49 6.76
C ALA A 49 6.51 -2.15 5.53
N ALA A 50 6.52 -0.88 5.12
CA ALA A 50 7.38 -0.41 4.04
C ALA A 50 8.87 -0.61 4.39
N LEU A 51 9.32 -0.22 5.59
CA LEU A 51 10.69 -0.48 6.06
C LEU A 51 11.03 -1.98 6.07
N ARG A 52 10.13 -2.82 6.58
CA ARG A 52 10.29 -4.27 6.64
C ARG A 52 10.31 -4.93 5.25
N CYS A 53 9.84 -4.23 4.21
CA CYS A 53 10.02 -4.60 2.81
C CYS A 53 11.47 -4.39 2.31
N GLY A 54 12.34 -3.80 3.11
CA GLY A 54 13.73 -3.53 2.76
C GLY A 54 13.91 -2.29 1.90
N VAL A 55 13.05 -1.27 2.06
CA VAL A 55 13.31 0.07 1.52
C VAL A 55 14.28 0.82 2.43
N ASP A 56 15.01 1.81 1.87
CA ASP A 56 16.06 2.50 2.62
C ASP A 56 15.52 3.64 3.49
N LEU A 57 14.45 4.30 3.03
CA LEU A 57 13.90 5.50 3.65
C LEU A 57 12.38 5.48 3.63
N VAL A 58 11.78 5.80 4.78
CA VAL A 58 10.34 6.04 4.91
C VAL A 58 10.10 7.39 5.56
N TYR A 59 9.43 8.26 4.80
CA TYR A 59 8.89 9.52 5.27
C TYR A 59 7.44 9.31 5.67
N THR A 60 7.11 9.59 6.93
CA THR A 60 5.77 9.39 7.48
C THR A 60 5.14 10.74 7.76
N SER A 61 4.13 11.11 6.97
CA SER A 61 3.37 12.34 7.15
C SER A 61 2.07 12.09 7.89
N VAL A 62 1.98 12.70 9.07
CA VAL A 62 0.85 12.56 10.01
C VAL A 62 0.47 13.90 10.61
N PRO A 63 -0.77 14.08 11.09
CA PRO A 63 -1.17 15.27 11.85
C PRO A 63 -0.18 15.60 12.97
N LYS A 64 0.10 16.89 13.19
CA LYS A 64 1.09 17.36 14.18
C LYS A 64 0.94 16.71 15.56
N ILE A 65 -0.29 16.44 16.01
CA ILE A 65 -0.56 15.78 17.29
C ILE A 65 -0.01 14.35 17.38
N ASN A 66 0.13 13.66 16.25
CA ASN A 66 0.63 12.29 16.17
C ASN A 66 2.15 12.20 15.99
N VAL A 67 2.86 13.32 15.83
CA VAL A 67 4.29 13.33 15.49
C VAL A 67 5.14 12.75 16.61
N THR A 68 4.97 13.24 17.84
CA THR A 68 5.70 12.73 19.01
C THR A 68 5.45 11.25 19.25
N PRO A 69 4.20 10.75 19.33
CA PRO A 69 3.97 9.32 19.54
C PRO A 69 4.48 8.45 18.37
N THR A 70 4.41 8.94 17.13
CA THR A 70 4.97 8.21 15.97
C THR A 70 6.49 8.06 16.09
N ARG A 71 7.19 9.13 16.45
CA ARG A 71 8.65 9.11 16.66
C ARG A 71 9.05 8.23 17.83
N ALA A 72 8.24 8.18 18.88
CA ALA A 72 8.49 7.35 20.06
C ALA A 72 8.42 5.84 19.73
N LEU A 73 7.58 5.44 18.78
CA LEU A 73 7.45 4.03 18.41
C LEU A 73 8.64 3.51 17.58
N SER A 74 9.19 4.33 16.69
CA SER A 74 10.31 3.89 15.86
C SER A 74 11.27 5.04 15.48
N PRO A 75 12.56 4.95 15.86
CA PRO A 75 13.56 5.93 15.44
C PRO A 75 13.95 5.81 13.96
N ASN A 76 13.50 4.74 13.28
CA ASN A 76 13.79 4.52 11.85
C ASN A 76 12.88 5.37 10.92
N LEU A 77 11.82 5.97 11.46
CA LEU A 77 10.86 6.75 10.69
C LEU A 77 11.26 8.23 10.61
N ILE A 78 11.22 8.79 9.40
CA ILE A 78 11.38 10.24 9.21
C ILE A 78 9.99 10.88 9.24
N VAL A 79 9.61 11.46 10.36
CA VAL A 79 8.24 11.98 10.56
C VAL A 79 8.12 13.44 10.12
N ILE A 80 7.32 13.70 9.08
CA ILE A 80 6.99 15.03 8.55
C ILE A 80 5.61 15.48 9.10
N PRO A 81 5.53 16.55 9.90
CA PRO A 81 4.23 17.04 10.39
C PRO A 81 3.34 17.55 9.25
N LEU A 82 2.09 17.07 9.18
CA LEU A 82 1.02 17.85 8.56
C LEU A 82 0.68 19.01 9.49
N VAL A 83 0.61 20.22 8.93
CA VAL A 83 0.33 21.43 9.73
C VAL A 83 -1.08 21.47 10.28
N ASP A 84 -2.02 20.79 9.63
CA ASP A 84 -3.42 20.72 10.01
C ASP A 84 -3.81 19.30 10.42
N GLN A 85 -4.89 19.17 11.20
CA GLN A 85 -5.43 17.87 11.64
C GLN A 85 -6.07 17.06 10.51
N LYS A 86 -6.42 17.74 9.41
CA LYS A 86 -7.01 17.17 8.21
C LYS A 86 -6.19 17.60 6.99
N LEU A 87 -6.30 16.87 5.89
CA LEU A 87 -5.68 17.25 4.63
C LEU A 87 -6.40 18.47 4.04
N THR A 88 -5.75 19.63 4.11
CA THR A 88 -6.14 20.90 3.49
C THR A 88 -5.16 21.27 2.37
N ARG A 89 -5.53 22.23 1.52
CA ARG A 89 -4.65 22.70 0.44
C ARG A 89 -3.35 23.29 0.98
N GLY A 90 -3.43 24.01 2.10
CA GLY A 90 -2.26 24.56 2.80
C GLY A 90 -1.35 23.46 3.34
N ALA A 91 -1.92 22.40 3.93
CA ALA A 91 -1.16 21.25 4.41
C ALA A 91 -0.45 20.51 3.26
N VAL A 92 -1.12 20.34 2.12
CA VAL A 92 -0.54 19.73 0.92
C VAL A 92 0.63 20.55 0.39
N ASN A 93 0.47 21.87 0.23
CA ASN A 93 1.54 22.73 -0.28
C ASN A 93 2.79 22.69 0.63
N LYS A 94 2.59 22.75 1.96
CA LYS A 94 3.70 22.65 2.91
C LYS A 94 4.36 21.28 2.90
N LEU A 95 3.57 20.20 2.82
CA LEU A 95 4.11 18.85 2.69
C LEU A 95 4.98 18.73 1.44
N LEU A 96 4.46 19.13 0.27
CA LEU A 96 5.14 19.03 -1.02
C LEU A 96 6.47 19.80 -1.05
N GLY A 97 6.59 20.90 -0.30
CA GLY A 97 7.83 21.67 -0.12
C GLY A 97 8.82 21.04 0.86
N ALA A 98 8.38 20.13 1.73
CA ALA A 98 9.23 19.40 2.68
C ALA A 98 9.66 18.00 2.19
N LEU A 99 9.10 17.52 1.08
CA LEU A 99 9.45 16.21 0.52
C LEU A 99 10.88 16.21 -0.03
N PRO A 100 11.60 15.07 0.07
CA PRO A 100 12.91 14.93 -0.56
C PRO A 100 12.82 15.02 -2.09
N HIS A 101 13.94 15.36 -2.73
CA HIS A 101 14.03 15.36 -4.19
C HIS A 101 13.77 13.98 -4.81
N LYS A 102 14.35 12.92 -4.23
CA LYS A 102 14.12 11.54 -4.66
C LYS A 102 13.03 10.92 -3.80
N LEU A 103 11.87 10.68 -4.40
CA LEU A 103 10.77 9.93 -3.81
C LEU A 103 10.30 8.89 -4.81
N ASP A 104 10.34 7.62 -4.42
CA ASP A 104 10.08 6.52 -5.34
C ASP A 104 8.59 6.17 -5.39
N SER A 105 7.97 6.04 -4.22
CA SER A 105 6.56 5.71 -4.10
C SER A 105 5.90 6.39 -2.90
N ALA A 106 4.57 6.40 -2.90
CA ALA A 106 3.79 6.84 -1.75
C ALA A 106 2.56 5.96 -1.51
N THR A 107 2.14 5.82 -0.26
CA THR A 107 0.80 5.34 0.10
C THR A 107 0.00 6.43 0.79
N ILE A 108 -1.28 6.54 0.42
CA ILE A 108 -2.16 7.64 0.85
C ILE A 108 -3.48 7.06 1.35
N GLY A 109 -3.93 7.56 2.51
CA GLY A 109 -5.33 7.46 2.92
C GLY A 109 -5.62 6.64 4.19
N MET A 110 -4.72 5.75 4.62
CA MET A 110 -4.89 5.01 5.89
C MET A 110 -5.02 5.95 7.09
N GLY A 111 -6.20 5.92 7.72
CA GLY A 111 -6.56 6.78 8.84
C GLY A 111 -6.63 8.28 8.54
N LEU A 112 -6.42 8.72 7.29
CA LEU A 112 -6.34 10.12 6.90
C LEU A 112 -7.71 10.79 6.96
N ALA A 113 -7.79 11.93 7.66
CA ALA A 113 -8.95 12.80 7.57
C ALA A 113 -8.75 13.81 6.44
N VAL A 114 -9.65 13.85 5.46
CA VAL A 114 -9.59 14.79 4.33
C VAL A 114 -10.65 15.87 4.55
N GLN A 115 -10.25 17.15 4.57
CA GLN A 115 -11.20 18.25 4.75
C GLN A 115 -11.97 18.53 3.45
N GLU A 116 -11.28 18.52 2.33
CA GLU A 116 -11.85 18.79 1.01
C GLU A 116 -11.22 17.87 -0.05
N ARG A 117 -12.04 17.37 -0.99
CA ARG A 117 -11.57 16.45 -2.04
C ARG A 117 -10.47 17.07 -2.91
N GLY A 118 -10.57 18.38 -3.19
CA GLY A 118 -9.58 19.11 -3.98
C GLY A 118 -8.16 19.04 -3.41
N SER A 119 -8.00 18.97 -2.08
CA SER A 119 -6.70 18.79 -1.44
C SER A 119 -6.08 17.43 -1.75
N LEU A 120 -6.88 16.37 -1.69
CA LEU A 120 -6.44 15.02 -2.03
C LEU A 120 -6.03 14.94 -3.52
N LEU A 121 -6.85 15.51 -4.41
CA LEU A 121 -6.54 15.57 -5.85
C LEU A 121 -5.25 16.33 -6.14
N LEU A 122 -5.04 17.48 -5.47
CA LEU A 122 -3.81 18.25 -5.59
C LEU A 122 -2.59 17.44 -5.16
N LEU A 123 -2.67 16.72 -4.03
CA LEU A 123 -1.58 15.88 -3.53
C LEU A 123 -1.26 14.76 -4.52
N ILE A 124 -2.27 14.01 -4.94
CA ILE A 124 -2.12 12.89 -5.88
C ILE A 124 -1.51 13.38 -7.19
N LYS A 125 -2.08 14.42 -7.80
CA LYS A 125 -1.57 15.00 -9.05
C LYS A 125 -0.11 15.44 -8.91
N SER A 126 0.22 16.18 -7.85
CA SER A 126 1.58 16.69 -7.63
C SER A 126 2.62 15.57 -7.43
N LEU A 127 2.22 14.43 -6.85
CA LEU A 127 3.09 13.27 -6.71
C LEU A 127 3.25 12.53 -8.05
N LEU A 128 2.17 12.35 -8.81
CA LEU A 128 2.22 11.75 -10.14
C LEU A 128 3.07 12.56 -11.12
N ASP A 129 2.98 13.90 -11.06
CA ASP A 129 3.79 14.81 -11.87
C ASP A 129 5.30 14.71 -11.53
N ARG A 130 5.65 14.17 -10.36
CA ARG A 130 7.02 13.86 -9.93
C ARG A 130 7.44 12.42 -10.22
N ASP A 131 6.69 11.66 -11.01
CA ASP A 131 6.92 10.23 -11.29
C ASP A 131 6.90 9.33 -10.03
N VAL A 132 6.17 9.75 -8.99
CA VAL A 132 5.98 8.96 -7.78
C VAL A 132 4.89 7.92 -8.02
N ARG A 133 5.22 6.65 -7.77
CA ARG A 133 4.28 5.52 -7.84
C ARG A 133 3.34 5.52 -6.65
N LEU A 134 2.05 5.30 -6.84
CA LEU A 134 1.07 5.46 -5.75
C LEU A 134 0.38 4.16 -5.36
N SER A 135 0.20 3.96 -4.06
CA SER A 135 -0.79 3.07 -3.48
C SER A 135 -1.88 3.94 -2.85
N LEU A 136 -3.11 3.86 -3.37
CA LEU A 136 -4.25 4.57 -2.77
C LEU A 136 -5.07 3.57 -1.96
N ASP A 137 -5.31 3.89 -0.69
CA ASP A 137 -6.06 3.05 0.23
C ASP A 137 -7.04 3.87 1.06
N ALA A 138 -8.02 3.20 1.66
CA ALA A 138 -8.94 3.81 2.61
C ALA A 138 -9.54 5.14 2.12
N SER A 139 -9.35 6.23 2.86
CA SER A 139 -9.95 7.54 2.56
C SER A 139 -9.53 8.14 1.21
N ALA A 140 -8.43 7.66 0.61
CA ALA A 140 -8.00 8.10 -0.71
C ALA A 140 -8.83 7.47 -1.85
N LEU A 141 -9.60 6.41 -1.57
CA LEU A 141 -10.43 5.69 -2.54
C LEU A 141 -11.78 6.40 -2.71
N VAL A 142 -11.77 7.47 -3.51
CA VAL A 142 -12.96 8.25 -3.91
C VAL A 142 -13.05 8.37 -5.43
N PRO A 143 -14.25 8.41 -6.03
CA PRO A 143 -14.40 8.44 -7.49
C PRO A 143 -13.63 9.57 -8.18
N ASP A 144 -13.55 10.73 -7.52
CA ASP A 144 -12.89 11.93 -8.05
C ASP A 144 -11.40 11.73 -8.35
N VAL A 145 -10.74 10.71 -7.77
CA VAL A 145 -9.33 10.42 -8.07
C VAL A 145 -9.16 9.71 -9.42
N LEU A 146 -10.16 8.95 -9.87
CA LEU A 146 -10.06 8.05 -11.04
C LEU A 146 -9.58 8.76 -12.31
N PRO A 147 -10.03 9.98 -12.67
CA PRO A 147 -9.55 10.67 -13.87
C PRO A 147 -8.06 11.01 -13.87
N LEU A 148 -7.39 10.99 -12.71
CA LEU A 148 -5.96 11.31 -12.58
C LEU A 148 -5.04 10.09 -12.78
N LEU A 149 -5.60 8.89 -12.71
CA LEU A 149 -4.82 7.65 -12.59
C LEU A 149 -4.52 6.88 -13.90
N PRO A 150 -5.24 7.03 -15.03
CA PRO A 150 -5.03 6.19 -16.20
C PRO A 150 -3.59 6.22 -16.70
N ASP A 151 -3.06 5.04 -17.04
CA ASP A 151 -1.70 4.82 -17.56
C ASP A 151 -0.58 5.31 -16.62
N LYS A 152 -0.90 5.51 -15.34
CA LYS A 152 0.07 5.78 -14.27
C LYS A 152 0.34 4.51 -13.47
N ASN A 153 1.51 4.45 -12.83
CA ASN A 153 1.85 3.37 -11.91
C ASN A 153 1.15 3.55 -10.57
N VAL A 154 -0.15 3.23 -10.55
CA VAL A 154 -1.03 3.35 -9.40
C VAL A 154 -1.68 2.00 -9.08
N VAL A 155 -1.67 1.66 -7.80
CA VAL A 155 -2.42 0.55 -7.23
C VAL A 155 -3.51 1.13 -6.34
N VAL A 156 -4.76 0.74 -6.56
CA VAL A 156 -5.86 0.98 -5.60
C VAL A 156 -6.12 -0.29 -4.81
N THR A 157 -6.27 -0.20 -3.48
CA THR A 157 -6.38 -1.37 -2.59
C THR A 157 -7.72 -1.48 -1.88
N PRO A 158 -8.89 -1.40 -2.54
CA PRO A 158 -10.18 -1.40 -1.86
C PRO A 158 -10.52 -2.75 -1.21
N HIS A 159 -11.23 -2.73 -0.06
CA HIS A 159 -12.15 -3.80 0.32
C HIS A 159 -13.52 -3.62 -0.36
N ALA A 160 -14.48 -4.53 -0.18
CA ALA A 160 -15.77 -4.49 -0.90
C ALA A 160 -16.53 -3.15 -0.78
N GLY A 161 -16.68 -2.61 0.44
CA GLY A 161 -17.26 -1.28 0.66
C GLY A 161 -16.49 -0.13 0.01
N GLU A 162 -15.16 -0.13 0.06
CA GLU A 162 -14.31 0.86 -0.60
C GLU A 162 -14.39 0.75 -2.13
N PHE A 163 -14.54 -0.48 -2.66
CA PHE A 163 -14.73 -0.73 -4.08
C PHE A 163 -16.05 -0.11 -4.56
N LYS A 164 -17.14 -0.31 -3.80
CA LYS A 164 -18.42 0.37 -4.06
C LYS A 164 -18.27 1.89 -3.99
N ARG A 165 -17.52 2.42 -3.03
CA ARG A 165 -17.28 3.86 -2.93
C ARG A 165 -16.51 4.41 -4.14
N LEU A 166 -15.47 3.72 -4.59
CA LEU A 166 -14.61 4.16 -5.69
C LEU A 166 -15.30 4.03 -7.05
N PHE A 167 -15.96 2.89 -7.30
CA PHE A 167 -16.47 2.53 -8.64
C PHE A 167 -17.99 2.57 -8.76
N GLY A 168 -18.73 2.83 -7.68
CA GLY A 168 -20.19 2.86 -7.66
C GLY A 168 -20.88 1.48 -7.66
N THR A 169 -20.13 0.39 -7.85
CA THR A 169 -20.68 -0.98 -7.94
C THR A 169 -20.21 -1.86 -6.79
N MET A 170 -21.09 -2.66 -6.19
CA MET A 170 -20.70 -3.64 -5.17
C MET A 170 -20.11 -4.90 -5.82
N PRO A 171 -18.97 -5.43 -5.34
CA PRO A 171 -18.48 -6.72 -5.78
C PRO A 171 -19.47 -7.85 -5.42
N PRO A 172 -19.83 -8.74 -6.36
CA PRO A 172 -20.72 -9.86 -6.08
C PRO A 172 -20.02 -10.95 -5.26
N ASP A 173 -20.81 -11.82 -4.64
CA ASP A 173 -20.31 -12.94 -3.83
C ASP A 173 -19.66 -14.04 -4.68
N SER A 174 -20.21 -14.26 -5.89
CA SER A 174 -19.66 -15.19 -6.88
C SER A 174 -18.22 -14.83 -7.23
N LYS A 175 -17.28 -15.75 -6.94
CA LYS A 175 -15.84 -15.56 -7.22
C LYS A 175 -15.58 -15.22 -8.69
N LYS A 176 -16.30 -15.88 -9.61
CA LYS A 176 -16.14 -15.67 -11.06
C LYS A 176 -16.55 -14.26 -11.47
N ASP A 177 -17.71 -13.81 -11.00
CA ASP A 177 -18.25 -12.50 -11.37
C ASP A 177 -17.48 -11.38 -10.68
N ARG A 178 -16.99 -11.63 -9.46
CA ARG A 178 -16.10 -10.71 -8.75
C ARG A 178 -14.79 -10.47 -9.50
N ILE A 179 -14.19 -11.53 -10.03
CA ILE A 179 -12.99 -11.44 -10.87
C ILE A 179 -13.28 -10.63 -12.13
N ALA A 180 -14.36 -10.94 -12.84
CA ALA A 180 -14.73 -10.23 -14.07
C ALA A 180 -15.01 -8.73 -13.81
N LEU A 181 -15.62 -8.38 -12.68
CA LEU A 181 -15.88 -7.00 -12.30
C LEU A 181 -14.58 -6.22 -12.02
N VAL A 182 -13.64 -6.83 -11.29
CA VAL A 182 -12.33 -6.21 -11.01
C VAL A 182 -11.53 -6.03 -12.31
N GLU A 183 -11.51 -7.06 -13.16
CA GLU A 183 -10.87 -7.02 -14.49
C GLU A 183 -11.43 -5.87 -15.35
N LYS A 184 -12.76 -5.72 -15.37
CA LYS A 184 -13.42 -4.63 -16.09
C LYS A 184 -13.00 -3.26 -15.57
N HIS A 185 -13.11 -3.02 -14.26
CA HIS A 185 -12.78 -1.70 -13.69
C HIS A 185 -11.30 -1.36 -13.80
N ALA A 186 -10.41 -2.35 -13.67
CA ALA A 186 -8.98 -2.15 -13.90
C ALA A 186 -8.69 -1.71 -15.34
N LYS A 187 -9.32 -2.38 -16.32
CA LYS A 187 -9.18 -2.06 -17.74
C LYS A 187 -9.78 -0.69 -18.09
N ASP A 188 -11.02 -0.43 -17.68
CA ASP A 188 -11.78 0.77 -18.04
C ASP A 188 -11.13 2.04 -17.47
N ASN A 189 -10.41 1.94 -16.36
CA ASN A 189 -9.73 3.06 -15.72
C ASN A 189 -8.21 3.08 -15.96
N GLY A 190 -7.63 2.08 -16.63
CA GLY A 190 -6.18 2.00 -16.88
C GLY A 190 -5.33 1.94 -15.60
N ILE A 191 -5.78 1.19 -14.59
CA ILE A 191 -5.12 1.10 -13.26
C ILE A 191 -4.96 -0.34 -12.78
N THR A 192 -4.06 -0.55 -11.81
CA THR A 192 -4.02 -1.81 -11.05
C THR A 192 -5.00 -1.76 -9.89
N VAL A 193 -5.92 -2.73 -9.83
CA VAL A 193 -6.87 -2.92 -8.73
C VAL A 193 -6.48 -4.14 -7.92
N LEU A 194 -6.27 -3.95 -6.61
CA LEU A 194 -6.14 -5.00 -5.60
C LEU A 194 -7.41 -5.01 -4.75
N LEU A 195 -8.38 -5.87 -5.10
CA LEU A 195 -9.59 -6.06 -4.31
C LEU A 195 -9.31 -7.03 -3.15
N LYS A 196 -9.33 -6.50 -1.92
CA LYS A 196 -9.13 -7.25 -0.67
C LYS A 196 -10.34 -8.13 -0.36
N GLY A 197 -10.11 -9.39 0.00
CA GLY A 197 -11.17 -10.31 0.46
C GLY A 197 -10.65 -11.69 0.83
N ALA A 198 -11.54 -12.69 0.95
CA ALA A 198 -11.16 -14.10 1.17
C ALA A 198 -10.27 -14.65 0.04
N THR A 199 -10.45 -14.15 -1.19
CA THR A 199 -9.47 -14.27 -2.26
C THR A 199 -9.17 -12.86 -2.71
N ASP A 200 -7.93 -12.41 -2.51
CA ASP A 200 -7.51 -11.14 -3.07
C ASP A 200 -7.39 -11.29 -4.59
N ILE A 201 -7.93 -10.32 -5.31
CA ILE A 201 -7.92 -10.26 -6.76
C ILE A 201 -7.08 -9.06 -7.16
N ILE A 202 -5.99 -9.28 -7.88
CA ILE A 202 -5.08 -8.24 -8.34
C ILE A 202 -5.12 -8.23 -9.87
N SER A 203 -5.59 -7.15 -10.48
CA SER A 203 -5.73 -7.07 -11.94
C SER A 203 -5.33 -5.70 -12.48
N ASP A 204 -4.71 -5.68 -13.65
CA ASP A 204 -4.51 -4.50 -14.50
C ASP A 204 -5.50 -4.48 -15.70
N GLY A 205 -6.49 -5.37 -15.69
CA GLY A 205 -7.46 -5.54 -16.78
C GLY A 205 -7.01 -6.46 -17.92
N THR A 206 -5.73 -6.82 -17.96
CA THR A 206 -5.16 -7.76 -18.95
C THR A 206 -4.74 -9.07 -18.29
N THR A 207 -4.00 -8.97 -17.18
CA THR A 207 -3.53 -10.06 -16.35
C THR A 207 -4.14 -9.95 -14.96
N THR A 208 -4.58 -11.09 -14.44
CA THR A 208 -5.17 -11.19 -13.11
C THR A 208 -4.43 -12.23 -12.28
N TYR A 209 -3.97 -11.81 -11.10
CA TYR A 209 -3.41 -12.67 -10.07
C TYR A 209 -4.43 -12.89 -8.95
N LEU A 210 -4.47 -14.10 -8.43
CA LEU A 210 -5.35 -14.50 -7.33
C LEU A 210 -4.51 -15.00 -6.15
N ASN A 211 -4.82 -14.50 -4.96
CA ASN A 211 -4.22 -14.97 -3.71
C ASN A 211 -5.32 -15.43 -2.75
N GLU A 212 -5.40 -16.73 -2.50
CA GLU A 212 -6.40 -17.30 -1.61
C GLU A 212 -5.92 -17.21 -0.16
N LYS A 213 -6.63 -16.40 0.65
CA LYS A 213 -6.35 -16.29 2.08
C LYS A 213 -6.94 -17.51 2.79
N LYS A 214 -6.08 -18.30 3.42
CA LYS A 214 -6.45 -19.43 4.29
C LYS A 214 -5.98 -19.17 5.73
N THR A 215 -6.11 -17.91 6.15
CA THR A 215 -5.55 -17.38 7.40
C THR A 215 -6.58 -16.49 8.09
N PRO A 216 -7.58 -17.08 8.79
CA PRO A 216 -8.61 -16.33 9.47
C PRO A 216 -8.06 -15.36 10.52
N ALA A 217 -6.90 -15.64 11.12
CA ALA A 217 -6.31 -14.78 12.13
C ALA A 217 -5.93 -13.37 11.61
N MET A 218 -5.88 -13.17 10.29
CA MET A 218 -5.67 -11.84 9.69
C MET A 218 -6.90 -10.93 9.72
N THR A 219 -8.07 -11.40 10.21
CA THR A 219 -9.24 -10.56 10.43
C THR A 219 -9.11 -9.74 11.73
N VAL A 220 -8.05 -8.93 11.80
CA VAL A 220 -7.75 -8.02 12.90
C VAL A 220 -7.44 -6.63 12.34
N GLY A 221 -7.74 -5.58 13.10
CA GLY A 221 -7.49 -4.20 12.68
C GLY A 221 -6.01 -3.94 12.39
N GLY A 222 -5.73 -3.24 11.29
CA GLY A 222 -4.38 -2.84 10.86
C GLY A 222 -3.74 -3.74 9.80
N THR A 223 -4.25 -4.94 9.52
CA THR A 223 -3.64 -5.83 8.51
C THR A 223 -3.76 -5.27 7.08
N GLY A 224 -4.80 -4.47 6.82
CA GLY A 224 -4.93 -3.67 5.60
C GLY A 224 -3.87 -2.57 5.50
N ASP A 225 -3.59 -1.87 6.61
CA ASP A 225 -2.57 -0.82 6.65
C ASP A 225 -1.16 -1.40 6.42
N VAL A 226 -0.89 -2.58 6.98
CA VAL A 226 0.35 -3.33 6.71
C VAL A 226 0.48 -3.65 5.22
N LEU A 227 -0.61 -4.13 4.59
CA LEU A 227 -0.62 -4.42 3.15
C LEU A 227 -0.34 -3.15 2.32
N SER A 228 -0.95 -2.02 2.66
CA SER A 228 -0.75 -0.75 1.95
C SER A 228 0.71 -0.26 2.04
N GLY A 229 1.34 -0.46 3.20
CA GLY A 229 2.78 -0.22 3.36
C GLY A 229 3.66 -1.15 2.53
N LEU A 230 3.32 -2.44 2.48
CA LEU A 230 4.02 -3.41 1.63
C LEU A 230 3.90 -3.08 0.15
N VAL A 231 2.70 -2.69 -0.32
CA VAL A 231 2.47 -2.29 -1.72
C VAL A 231 3.34 -1.09 -2.06
N ALA A 232 3.36 -0.05 -1.22
CA ALA A 232 4.24 1.11 -1.44
C ALA A 232 5.73 0.72 -1.41
N GLY A 233 6.16 -0.14 -0.49
CA GLY A 233 7.54 -0.61 -0.42
C GLY A 233 7.96 -1.43 -1.65
N MET A 234 7.06 -2.25 -2.19
CA MET A 234 7.31 -2.98 -3.44
C MET A 234 7.34 -2.03 -4.64
N LEU A 235 6.38 -1.11 -4.72
CA LEU A 235 6.34 -0.07 -5.75
C LEU A 235 7.62 0.76 -5.75
N ALA A 236 8.24 1.02 -4.60
CA ALA A 236 9.49 1.81 -4.54
C ALA A 236 10.63 1.14 -5.30
N LYS A 237 10.65 -0.19 -5.36
CA LYS A 237 11.73 -1.00 -5.94
C LYS A 237 11.38 -1.57 -7.32
N ASN A 238 10.10 -1.84 -7.58
CA ASN A 238 9.59 -2.37 -8.84
C ASN A 238 8.63 -1.35 -9.47
N ARG A 239 8.87 -0.97 -10.73
CA ARG A 239 8.03 -0.01 -11.45
C ARG A 239 6.73 -0.63 -11.99
N ASN A 240 6.60 -1.96 -12.03
CA ASN A 240 5.37 -2.62 -12.44
C ASN A 240 4.37 -2.68 -11.26
N ALA A 241 3.24 -1.98 -11.40
CA ALA A 241 2.21 -1.87 -10.38
C ALA A 241 1.52 -3.21 -10.07
N LEU A 242 1.20 -4.01 -11.09
CA LEU A 242 0.58 -5.32 -10.95
C LEU A 242 1.50 -6.29 -10.19
N GLU A 243 2.77 -6.35 -10.59
CA GLU A 243 3.77 -7.21 -9.94
C GLU A 243 4.02 -6.80 -8.49
N SER A 244 4.09 -5.49 -8.23
CA SER A 244 4.30 -4.94 -6.88
C SER A 244 3.15 -5.28 -5.95
N ALA A 245 1.91 -5.08 -6.42
CA ALA A 245 0.70 -5.43 -5.70
C ALA A 245 0.61 -6.93 -5.43
N ALA A 246 0.88 -7.75 -6.45
CA ALA A 246 0.88 -9.21 -6.34
C ALA A 246 1.93 -9.73 -5.34
N ALA A 247 3.17 -9.21 -5.39
CA ALA A 247 4.23 -9.58 -4.48
C ALA A 247 3.90 -9.17 -3.04
N ALA A 248 3.44 -7.93 -2.83
CA ALA A 248 3.03 -7.44 -1.52
C ALA A 248 1.91 -8.29 -0.91
N THR A 249 0.86 -8.60 -1.68
CA THR A 249 -0.25 -9.47 -1.23
C THR A 249 0.23 -10.86 -0.84
N PHE A 250 1.09 -11.47 -1.65
CA PHE A 250 1.59 -12.81 -1.39
C PHE A 250 2.46 -12.86 -0.12
N ILE A 251 3.39 -11.91 0.04
CA ILE A 251 4.23 -11.78 1.23
C ILE A 251 3.37 -11.55 2.48
N ASN A 252 2.38 -10.66 2.41
CA ASN A 252 1.47 -10.39 3.53
C ASN A 252 0.73 -11.66 3.97
N GLY A 253 0.25 -12.46 3.01
CA GLY A 253 -0.40 -13.73 3.29
C GLY A 253 0.54 -14.79 3.87
N LEU A 254 1.78 -14.88 3.38
CA LEU A 254 2.81 -15.77 3.93
C LEU A 254 3.15 -15.40 5.38
N ALA A 255 3.39 -14.11 5.64
CA ALA A 255 3.66 -13.61 6.97
C ALA A 255 2.47 -13.89 7.90
N GLY A 256 1.24 -13.58 7.48
CA GLY A 256 0.05 -13.87 8.28
C GLY A 256 -0.12 -15.36 8.59
N LYS A 257 0.16 -16.25 7.64
CA LYS A 257 0.12 -17.70 7.88
C LYS A 257 1.17 -18.12 8.91
N ALA A 258 2.38 -17.58 8.84
CA ALA A 258 3.45 -17.86 9.79
C ALA A 258 3.12 -17.28 11.19
N THR A 259 2.57 -16.07 11.28
CA THR A 259 2.13 -15.45 12.52
C THR A 259 0.99 -16.24 13.16
N GLN A 260 -0.03 -16.65 12.38
CA GLN A 260 -1.12 -17.50 12.88
C GLN A 260 -0.60 -18.84 13.43
N LYS A 261 0.45 -19.42 12.81
CA LYS A 261 1.06 -20.65 13.35
C LYS A 261 1.66 -20.44 14.74
N LYS A 262 2.15 -19.23 15.05
CA LYS A 262 2.76 -18.88 16.34
C LYS A 262 1.71 -18.52 17.40
N PHE A 263 0.72 -17.71 17.04
CA PHE A 263 -0.20 -17.08 18.01
C PHE A 263 -1.66 -17.55 17.89
N GLY A 264 -1.96 -18.43 16.93
CA GLY A 264 -3.33 -18.84 16.65
C GLY A 264 -4.18 -17.65 16.18
N LEU A 265 -5.41 -17.55 16.72
CA LEU A 265 -6.35 -16.47 16.40
C LEU A 265 -6.06 -15.16 17.18
N HIS A 266 -5.01 -15.13 17.98
CA HIS A 266 -4.67 -13.99 18.85
C HIS A 266 -3.62 -13.06 18.25
N MET A 267 -3.25 -13.24 16.98
CA MET A 267 -2.27 -12.37 16.34
C MET A 267 -2.78 -10.93 16.21
N THR A 268 -1.86 -9.99 16.29
CA THR A 268 -2.09 -8.57 16.04
C THR A 268 -1.35 -8.13 14.78
N SER A 269 -1.61 -6.90 14.34
CA SER A 269 -0.87 -6.29 13.22
C SER A 269 0.61 -6.03 13.55
N MET A 270 0.97 -5.88 14.83
CA MET A 270 2.38 -5.78 15.23
C MET A 270 3.10 -7.13 15.05
N ASP A 271 2.47 -8.23 15.43
CA ASP A 271 3.02 -9.58 15.24
C ASP A 271 3.20 -9.90 13.75
N LEU A 272 2.29 -9.40 12.91
CA LEU A 272 2.41 -9.50 11.46
C LEU A 272 3.63 -8.72 10.93
N LEU A 273 3.83 -7.48 11.41
CA LEU A 273 4.97 -6.64 11.01
C LEU A 273 6.31 -7.30 11.33
N ASP A 274 6.42 -7.92 12.50
CA ASP A 274 7.66 -8.59 12.93
C ASP A 274 7.94 -9.86 12.14
N GLU A 275 6.92 -10.49 11.56
CA GLU A 275 7.08 -11.68 10.72
C GLU A 275 7.42 -11.34 9.25
N LEU A 276 7.20 -10.10 8.80
CA LEU A 276 7.45 -9.71 7.40
C LEU A 276 8.88 -10.01 6.91
N PRO A 277 9.96 -9.69 7.65
CA PRO A 277 11.32 -10.03 7.20
C PRO A 277 11.53 -11.53 7.02
N ASN A 278 10.97 -12.36 7.92
CA ASN A 278 11.09 -13.81 7.83
C ASN A 278 10.36 -14.35 6.59
N ALA A 279 9.19 -13.80 6.28
CA ALA A 279 8.42 -14.15 5.09
C ALA A 279 9.12 -13.70 3.79
N MET A 280 9.85 -12.59 3.83
CA MET A 280 10.54 -12.03 2.65
C MET A 280 11.92 -12.64 2.41
N LYS A 281 12.65 -13.03 3.45
CA LYS A 281 14.02 -13.56 3.39
C LYS A 281 14.24 -14.65 2.31
N PRO A 282 13.33 -15.62 2.09
CA PRO A 282 13.50 -16.63 1.04
C PRO A 282 13.54 -16.08 -0.40
N PHE A 283 13.12 -14.83 -0.61
CA PHE A 283 13.09 -14.15 -1.90
C PHE A 283 14.32 -13.27 -2.14
N ASP A 284 15.21 -13.14 -1.14
CA ASP A 284 16.38 -12.29 -1.24
C ASP A 284 17.32 -12.75 -2.36
N ARG A 285 17.80 -11.77 -3.12
CA ARG A 285 18.81 -11.93 -4.16
C ARG A 285 19.78 -10.76 -4.07
N ILE A 286 21.06 -11.04 -4.00
CA ILE A 286 22.13 -10.05 -4.07
C ILE A 286 22.83 -10.21 -5.41
N VAL A 287 22.97 -9.11 -6.16
CA VAL A 287 23.60 -9.06 -7.49
C VAL A 287 24.69 -8.00 -7.58
#